data_AF-A0A377PGG2-F1
#
_entry.id   AF-A0A377PGG2-F1
#
_cell.length_a   1.000
_cell.length_b   1.000
_cell.length_c   1.000
_cell.angle_alpha   90.00
_cell.angle_beta   90.00
_cell.angle_gamma   90.00
#
_symmetry.space_group_name_H-M   'P 1'
#
loop_
_entity.id
_entity.type
_entity.pdbx_description
1 polymer ?
#
loop_
_entity_poly.entity_id
_entity_poly.type
_entity_poly.pdbx_seq_one_letter_code
_entity_poly.pdbx_strand_id
1 'polypeptide(L)'
;MQVINRKAISVMLLIYLALAMHVFIPSMGGSGLRVPGNIVAWVFIALSVLAYWLLNRHQSIITTTTSNLIVIGILLLLLPLFYTSEKWLKEALLQMAGVVAGLIFYFTLLQCRFSSRWRILLLNFLLFATLVQSVIGFIQLTLLPPLSGLMALGDEGVRPTGVFRQVNVMASFMATGLACSLHLLYLPQPLNIRSKVSSVVHRLIHL
;
A
#
# COMPACT_ATOMS: atom_id res chain seq x y z
N MET A 1 -2.81 -25.79 12.28
CA MET A 1 -3.62 -24.61 11.85
C MET A 1 -2.84 -23.30 11.69
N GLN A 2 -1.75 -23.02 12.43
CA GLN A 2 -1.03 -21.73 12.38
C GLN A 2 -0.45 -21.32 11.00
N VAL A 3 -0.13 -22.28 10.13
CA VAL A 3 0.49 -22.04 8.81
C VAL A 3 -0.52 -21.58 7.75
N ILE A 4 -1.80 -21.91 7.91
CA ILE A 4 -2.85 -21.64 6.91
C ILE A 4 -3.28 -20.17 6.98
N ASN A 5 -3.40 -19.62 8.19
CA ASN A 5 -3.97 -18.29 8.43
C ASN A 5 -3.09 -17.14 7.90
N ARG A 6 -1.77 -17.28 8.01
CA ARG A 6 -0.81 -16.27 7.51
C ARG A 6 -0.75 -16.24 5.99
N LYS A 7 -0.95 -17.39 5.35
CA LYS A 7 -0.98 -17.52 3.89
C LYS A 7 -2.20 -16.83 3.30
N ALA A 8 -3.38 -17.00 3.92
CA ALA A 8 -4.61 -16.36 3.44
C ALA A 8 -4.45 -14.84 3.33
N ILE A 9 -3.95 -14.19 4.39
CA ILE A 9 -3.74 -12.74 4.40
C ILE A 9 -2.68 -12.34 3.38
N SER A 10 -1.54 -13.06 3.32
CA SER A 10 -0.53 -12.79 2.29
C SER A 10 -1.10 -12.87 0.88
N VAL A 11 -1.92 -13.89 0.58
CA VAL A 11 -2.54 -14.06 -0.74
C VAL A 11 -3.49 -12.91 -1.05
N MET A 12 -4.31 -12.48 -0.09
CA MET A 12 -5.19 -11.32 -0.27
C MET A 12 -4.41 -10.04 -0.58
N LEU A 13 -3.32 -9.79 0.14
CA LEU A 13 -2.44 -8.65 -0.12
C LEU A 13 -1.79 -8.76 -1.50
N LEU A 14 -1.36 -9.95 -1.93
CA LEU A 14 -0.78 -10.15 -3.25
C LEU A 14 -1.80 -9.91 -4.37
N ILE A 15 -3.04 -10.39 -4.22
CA ILE A 15 -4.12 -10.14 -5.19
C ILE A 15 -4.37 -8.64 -5.30
N TYR A 16 -4.43 -7.94 -4.16
CA TYR A 16 -4.59 -6.49 -4.17
C TYR A 16 -3.43 -5.80 -4.91
N LEU A 17 -2.19 -6.12 -4.54
CA LEU A 17 -0.98 -5.50 -5.08
C LEU A 17 -0.74 -5.82 -6.56
N ALA A 18 -1.06 -7.02 -7.04
CA ALA A 18 -0.82 -7.40 -8.42
C ALA A 18 -1.94 -7.04 -9.39
N LEU A 19 -3.19 -6.96 -8.90
CA LEU A 19 -4.36 -6.88 -9.77
C LEU A 19 -5.27 -5.74 -9.35
N ALA A 20 -5.87 -5.82 -8.17
CA ALA A 20 -7.02 -4.98 -7.83
C ALA A 20 -6.67 -3.49 -7.80
N MET A 21 -5.47 -3.13 -7.31
CA MET A 21 -5.08 -1.74 -7.19
C MET A 21 -4.78 -1.07 -8.54
N HIS A 22 -4.57 -1.82 -9.62
CA HIS A 22 -4.24 -1.26 -10.94
C HIS A 22 -5.47 -0.94 -11.80
N VAL A 23 -6.66 -1.36 -11.35
CA VAL A 23 -7.90 -1.11 -12.08
C VAL A 23 -8.32 0.34 -11.89
N PHE A 24 -8.31 1.10 -12.98
CA PHE A 24 -8.85 2.46 -12.97
C PHE A 24 -10.37 2.44 -13.00
N ILE A 25 -11.00 3.00 -11.96
CA ILE A 25 -12.46 3.16 -11.89
C ILE A 25 -12.79 4.65 -11.99
N PRO A 26 -13.61 5.07 -12.97
CA PRO A 26 -14.15 6.43 -13.06
C PRO A 26 -14.84 6.87 -11.75
N SER A 27 -14.55 8.08 -11.28
CA SER A 27 -15.20 8.70 -10.11
C SER A 27 -15.75 10.06 -10.49
N MET A 28 -16.87 10.45 -9.88
CA MET A 28 -17.54 11.74 -10.08
C MET A 28 -16.85 12.89 -9.31
N GLY A 29 -15.55 12.79 -9.05
CA GLY A 29 -14.80 13.72 -8.19
C GLY A 29 -14.97 13.48 -6.68
N GLY A 30 -14.31 14.31 -5.86
CA GLY A 30 -14.29 14.22 -4.40
C GLY A 30 -13.10 13.44 -3.82
N SER A 31 -13.15 13.15 -2.52
CA SER A 31 -12.06 12.52 -1.75
C SER A 31 -12.55 11.38 -0.85
N GLY A 32 -11.61 10.65 -0.23
CA GLY A 32 -11.92 9.56 0.70
C GLY A 32 -12.70 8.41 0.04
N LEU A 33 -13.78 7.96 0.69
CA LEU A 33 -14.63 6.86 0.20
C LEU A 33 -15.45 7.20 -1.05
N ARG A 34 -15.49 8.48 -1.48
CA ARG A 34 -16.13 8.86 -2.75
C ARG A 34 -15.32 8.44 -3.97
N VAL A 35 -14.06 8.05 -3.77
CA VAL A 35 -13.18 7.51 -4.82
C VAL A 35 -13.30 5.98 -4.82
N PRO A 36 -13.84 5.35 -5.89
CA PRO A 36 -14.10 3.91 -5.90
C PRO A 36 -12.86 3.04 -5.66
N GLY A 37 -11.68 3.46 -6.16
CA GLY A 37 -10.41 2.77 -5.90
C GLY A 37 -10.09 2.65 -4.40
N ASN A 38 -10.42 3.67 -3.60
CA ASN A 38 -10.26 3.62 -2.15
C ASN A 38 -11.20 2.60 -1.51
N ILE A 39 -12.44 2.47 -2.02
CA ILE A 39 -13.39 1.46 -1.53
C ILE A 39 -12.82 0.06 -1.74
N VAL A 40 -12.28 -0.22 -2.93
CA VAL A 40 -11.63 -1.51 -3.22
C VAL A 40 -10.49 -1.78 -2.23
N ALA A 41 -9.62 -0.80 -1.99
CA ALA A 41 -8.55 -0.91 -0.99
C ALA A 41 -9.10 -1.24 0.41
N TRP A 42 -10.13 -0.53 0.86
CA TRP A 42 -10.76 -0.75 2.15
C TRP A 42 -11.43 -2.12 2.28
N VAL A 43 -12.00 -2.67 1.20
CA VAL A 43 -12.54 -4.03 1.20
C VAL A 43 -11.44 -5.05 1.45
N PHE A 44 -10.31 -4.97 0.75
CA PHE A 44 -9.18 -5.88 0.96
C PHE A 44 -8.58 -5.75 2.37
N ILE A 45 -8.47 -4.52 2.88
CA ILE A 45 -8.04 -4.26 4.26
C ILE A 45 -9.00 -4.91 5.25
N ALA A 46 -10.29 -4.62 5.16
CA ALA A 46 -11.31 -5.11 6.09
C ALA A 46 -11.39 -6.64 6.08
N LEU A 47 -11.36 -7.27 4.90
CA LEU A 47 -11.35 -8.72 4.78
C LEU A 47 -10.07 -9.32 5.37
N SER A 48 -8.91 -8.68 5.22
CA SER A 48 -7.64 -9.15 5.80
C SER A 48 -7.67 -9.09 7.33
N VAL A 49 -8.21 -7.99 7.88
CA VAL A 49 -8.45 -7.82 9.32
C VAL A 49 -9.39 -8.91 9.83
N LEU A 50 -10.56 -9.04 9.20
CA LEU A 50 -11.58 -10.00 9.60
C LEU A 50 -11.05 -11.44 9.54
N ALA A 51 -10.40 -11.82 8.44
CA ALA A 51 -9.81 -13.14 8.26
C ALA A 51 -8.77 -13.43 9.35
N TYR A 52 -7.91 -12.47 9.71
CA TYR A 52 -6.96 -12.68 10.79
C TYR A 52 -7.66 -12.95 12.12
N TRP A 53 -8.54 -12.06 12.56
CA TRP A 53 -9.12 -12.10 13.91
C TRP A 53 -10.14 -13.22 14.10
N LEU A 54 -10.85 -13.63 13.05
CA LEU A 54 -11.73 -14.81 13.10
C LEU A 54 -10.94 -16.11 13.20
N LEU A 55 -9.83 -16.22 12.46
CA LEU A 55 -9.07 -17.46 12.37
C LEU A 55 -8.04 -17.64 13.50
N ASN A 56 -7.76 -16.60 14.31
CA ASN A 56 -6.70 -16.60 15.32
C ASN A 56 -7.16 -16.16 16.73
N ARG A 57 -8.36 -16.59 17.16
CA ARG A 57 -9.00 -16.14 18.42
C ARG A 57 -8.23 -16.37 19.74
N HIS A 58 -7.16 -17.18 19.76
CA HIS A 58 -6.42 -17.53 20.98
C HIS A 58 -4.90 -17.30 20.89
N GLN A 59 -4.46 -16.40 20.01
CA GLN A 59 -3.03 -16.05 19.90
C GLN A 59 -2.67 -14.94 20.89
N SER A 60 -1.46 -15.00 21.47
CA SER A 60 -0.89 -13.90 22.24
C SER A 60 -0.70 -12.68 21.35
N ILE A 61 -1.15 -11.51 21.80
CA ILE A 61 -0.97 -10.25 21.08
C ILE A 61 0.47 -9.77 21.24
N ILE A 62 1.09 -9.37 20.14
CA ILE A 62 2.45 -8.83 20.09
C ILE A 62 2.38 -7.32 19.92
N THR A 63 3.11 -6.61 20.76
CA THR A 63 3.34 -5.18 20.67
C THR A 63 4.84 -4.91 20.54
N THR A 64 5.20 -3.93 19.72
CA THR A 64 6.56 -3.42 19.57
C THR A 64 6.64 -1.98 20.05
N THR A 65 7.84 -1.51 20.39
CA THR A 65 8.07 -0.09 20.72
C THR A 65 7.57 0.83 19.61
N THR A 66 7.81 0.48 18.35
CA THR A 66 7.29 1.21 17.19
C THR A 66 5.76 1.25 17.16
N SER A 67 5.09 0.12 17.42
CA SER A 67 3.62 0.10 17.46
C SER A 67 3.06 1.00 18.56
N ASN A 68 3.71 1.04 19.73
CA ASN A 68 3.29 1.90 20.83
C ASN A 68 3.48 3.39 20.49
N LEU A 69 4.60 3.75 19.87
CA LEU A 69 4.84 5.12 19.41
C LEU A 69 3.83 5.56 18.33
N ILE A 70 3.47 4.67 17.40
CA ILE A 70 2.44 4.95 16.40
C ILE A 70 1.09 5.19 17.09
N VAL A 71 0.71 4.37 18.08
CA VAL A 71 -0.53 4.58 18.85
C VAL A 71 -0.53 5.95 19.51
N ILE A 72 0.56 6.32 20.21
CA ILE A 72 0.69 7.63 20.85
C ILE A 72 0.56 8.75 19.81
N GLY A 73 1.24 8.64 18.67
CA GLY A 73 1.14 9.62 17.58
C GLY A 73 -0.28 9.78 17.07
N ILE A 74 -1.04 8.68 16.92
CA ILE A 74 -2.44 8.72 16.49
C ILE A 74 -3.32 9.34 17.57
N LEU A 75 -3.09 9.05 18.85
CA LEU A 75 -3.82 9.71 19.95
C LEU A 75 -3.61 11.22 19.94
N LEU A 76 -2.39 11.68 19.66
CA LEU A 76 -2.11 13.12 19.48
C LEU A 76 -2.82 13.69 18.24
N LEU A 77 -2.86 12.94 17.14
CA LEU A 77 -3.60 13.34 15.93
C LEU A 77 -5.12 13.41 16.13
N LEU A 78 -5.68 12.78 17.18
CA LEU A 78 -7.10 12.89 17.51
C LEU A 78 -7.44 14.17 18.28
N LEU A 79 -6.44 14.86 18.87
CA LEU A 79 -6.67 16.09 19.65
C LEU A 79 -7.42 17.20 18.88
N PRO A 80 -7.17 17.43 17.58
CA PRO A 80 -7.92 18.42 16.81
C PRO A 80 -9.43 18.22 16.75
N LEU A 81 -9.92 16.99 16.95
CA LEU A 81 -11.36 16.74 16.95
C LEU A 81 -12.09 17.48 18.08
N PHE A 82 -11.42 17.76 19.21
CA PHE A 82 -12.04 18.45 20.34
C PHE A 82 -12.35 19.93 20.08
N TYR A 83 -11.65 20.55 19.12
CA TYR A 83 -11.84 21.95 18.76
C TYR A 83 -12.23 22.14 17.29
N THR A 84 -12.58 21.06 16.59
CA THR A 84 -13.10 21.13 15.22
C THR A 84 -14.52 21.66 15.23
N SER A 85 -14.81 22.67 14.41
CA SER A 85 -16.16 23.22 14.30
C SER A 85 -17.13 22.25 13.63
N GLU A 86 -18.43 22.34 13.95
CA GLU A 86 -19.47 21.44 13.44
C GLU A 86 -19.49 21.33 11.91
N LYS A 87 -19.16 22.43 11.22
CA LYS A 87 -19.08 22.48 9.74
C LYS A 87 -18.12 21.44 9.15
N TRP A 88 -17.02 21.14 9.83
CA TRP A 88 -15.97 20.23 9.33
C TRP A 88 -15.89 18.92 10.09
N LEU A 89 -16.70 18.78 11.15
CA LEU A 89 -16.63 17.66 12.07
C LEU A 89 -16.89 16.33 11.36
N LYS A 90 -17.84 16.30 10.42
CA LYS A 90 -18.17 15.09 9.65
C LYS A 90 -16.99 14.61 8.81
N GLU A 91 -16.36 15.50 8.05
CA GLU A 91 -15.19 15.18 7.23
C GLU A 91 -14.00 14.76 8.10
N ALA A 92 -13.77 15.48 9.21
CA ALA A 92 -12.70 15.16 10.16
C ALA A 92 -12.90 13.77 10.79
N LEU A 93 -14.12 13.42 11.20
CA LEU A 93 -14.43 12.10 11.75
C LEU A 93 -14.18 10.98 10.75
N LEU A 94 -14.55 11.16 9.47
CA LEU A 94 -14.28 10.16 8.43
C LEU A 94 -12.78 9.98 8.17
N GLN A 95 -12.01 11.06 8.19
CA GLN A 95 -10.55 10.99 8.05
C GLN A 95 -9.92 10.26 9.25
N MET A 96 -10.32 10.62 10.48
CA MET A 96 -9.81 9.99 11.70
C MET A 96 -10.22 8.52 11.81
N ALA A 97 -11.43 8.16 11.37
CA ALA A 97 -11.86 6.77 11.24
C ALA A 97 -10.93 5.99 10.29
N GLY A 98 -10.53 6.60 9.16
CA GLY A 98 -9.53 6.02 8.26
C GLY A 98 -8.18 5.81 8.92
N VAL A 99 -7.68 6.78 9.71
CA VAL A 99 -6.42 6.65 10.45
C VAL A 99 -6.47 5.50 11.46
N VAL A 100 -7.56 5.43 12.25
CA VAL A 100 -7.76 4.36 13.25
C VAL A 100 -7.92 2.99 12.57
N ALA A 101 -8.65 2.91 11.45
CA ALA A 101 -8.77 1.67 10.69
C ALA A 101 -7.42 1.22 10.10
N GLY A 102 -6.59 2.17 9.65
CA GLY A 102 -5.21 1.91 9.23
C GLY A 102 -4.34 1.37 10.37
N LEU A 103 -4.51 1.89 11.59
CA LEU A 103 -3.84 1.38 12.79
C LEU A 103 -4.24 -0.07 13.10
N ILE A 104 -5.53 -0.38 13.06
CA ILE A 104 -6.04 -1.74 13.27
C ILE A 104 -5.47 -2.71 12.22
N PHE A 105 -5.41 -2.26 10.96
CA PHE A 105 -4.80 -3.04 9.89
C PHE A 105 -3.29 -3.26 10.12
N TYR A 106 -2.54 -2.21 10.47
CA TYR A 106 -1.12 -2.33 10.85
C TYR A 106 -0.92 -3.33 12.00
N PHE A 107 -1.71 -3.22 13.07
CA PHE A 107 -1.65 -4.17 14.18
C PHE A 107 -1.92 -5.59 13.73
N THR A 108 -2.88 -5.79 12.84
CA THR A 108 -3.18 -7.10 12.26
C THR A 108 -1.98 -7.67 11.50
N LEU A 109 -1.32 -6.86 10.67
CA LEU A 109 -0.11 -7.27 9.95
C LEU A 109 1.03 -7.64 10.90
N LEU A 110 1.17 -6.91 12.02
CA LEU A 110 2.15 -7.24 13.05
C LEU A 110 1.90 -8.64 13.64
N GLN A 111 0.62 -8.98 13.88
CA GLN A 111 0.26 -10.29 14.42
C GLN A 111 0.43 -11.44 13.40
N CYS A 112 0.48 -11.15 12.10
CA CYS A 112 0.63 -12.17 11.05
C CYS A 112 1.98 -12.89 11.10
N ARG A 113 3.05 -12.30 11.68
CA ARG A 113 4.39 -12.91 11.78
C ARG A 113 4.82 -13.59 10.47
N PHE A 114 4.79 -12.84 9.36
CA PHE A 114 5.16 -13.35 8.04
C PHE A 114 6.55 -14.00 8.05
N SER A 115 6.70 -15.15 7.41
CA SER A 115 8.01 -15.76 7.21
C SER A 115 8.87 -14.90 6.26
N SER A 116 10.19 -15.05 6.32
CA SER A 116 11.11 -14.28 5.46
C SER A 116 10.76 -14.39 3.98
N ARG A 117 10.33 -15.58 3.53
CA ARG A 117 9.87 -15.80 2.15
C ARG A 117 8.66 -14.94 1.79
N TRP A 118 7.62 -14.92 2.63
CA TRP A 118 6.43 -14.11 2.38
C TRP A 118 6.71 -12.62 2.45
N ARG A 119 7.58 -12.18 3.36
CA ARG A 119 8.00 -10.77 3.45
C ARG A 119 8.68 -10.31 2.16
N ILE A 120 9.66 -11.09 1.68
CA ILE A 120 10.35 -10.79 0.42
C ILE A 120 9.36 -10.79 -0.75
N LEU A 121 8.43 -11.76 -0.80
CA LEU A 121 7.44 -11.82 -1.87
C LEU A 121 6.51 -10.59 -1.86
N LEU A 122 5.96 -10.21 -0.70
CA LEU A 122 5.10 -9.03 -0.56
C LEU A 122 5.85 -7.74 -0.94
N LEU A 123 7.11 -7.59 -0.53
CA LEU A 123 7.94 -6.45 -0.91
C LEU A 123 8.20 -6.38 -2.42
N ASN A 124 8.46 -7.52 -3.07
CA ASN A 124 8.62 -7.58 -4.52
C ASN A 124 7.32 -7.21 -5.25
N PHE A 125 6.15 -7.63 -4.75
CA PHE A 125 4.87 -7.26 -5.33
C PHE A 125 4.52 -5.79 -5.10
N LEU A 126 4.92 -5.22 -3.96
CA LEU A 126 4.81 -3.78 -3.71
C LEU A 126 5.70 -2.97 -4.66
N LEU A 127 6.92 -3.47 -4.93
CA LEU A 127 7.81 -2.88 -5.94
C LEU A 127 7.24 -3.02 -7.35
N PHE A 128 6.72 -4.19 -7.73
CA PHE A 128 6.01 -4.40 -8.99
C PHE A 128 4.84 -3.43 -9.15
N ALA A 129 4.01 -3.28 -8.13
CA ALA A 129 2.90 -2.34 -8.14
C ALA A 129 3.37 -0.91 -8.34
N THR A 130 4.49 -0.53 -7.71
CA THR A 130 5.12 0.78 -7.90
C THR A 130 5.58 0.97 -9.34
N LEU A 131 6.20 -0.03 -9.96
CA LEU A 131 6.63 0.02 -11.36
C LEU A 131 5.44 0.18 -12.32
N VAL A 132 4.35 -0.55 -12.10
CA VAL A 132 3.13 -0.39 -12.90
C VAL A 132 2.58 1.03 -12.75
N GLN A 133 2.50 1.56 -11.53
CA GLN A 133 2.06 2.94 -11.32
C GLN A 133 3.02 3.96 -11.95
N SER A 134 4.33 3.71 -11.98
CA SER A 134 5.29 4.61 -12.61
C SER A 134 5.14 4.63 -14.12
N VAL A 135 4.85 3.49 -14.74
CA VAL A 135 4.51 3.41 -16.16
C VAL A 135 3.22 4.19 -16.44
N ILE A 136 2.17 4.00 -15.64
CA ILE A 136 0.92 4.78 -15.77
C ILE A 136 1.19 6.27 -15.62
N GLY A 137 1.95 6.67 -14.61
CA GLY A 137 2.33 8.07 -14.37
C GLY A 137 3.16 8.65 -15.52
N PHE A 138 4.06 7.87 -16.10
CA PHE A 138 4.84 8.27 -17.28
C PHE A 138 3.94 8.49 -18.50
N ILE A 139 2.98 7.59 -18.75
CA ILE A 139 1.98 7.73 -19.83
C ILE A 139 1.14 8.98 -19.60
N GLN A 140 0.66 9.21 -18.37
CA GLN A 140 -0.07 10.43 -17.98
C GLN A 140 0.73 11.71 -18.26
N LEU A 141 2.05 11.67 -18.06
CA LEU A 141 2.93 12.82 -18.22
C LEU A 141 3.29 13.11 -19.69
N THR A 142 3.40 12.09 -20.53
CA THR A 142 4.01 12.21 -21.87
C THR A 142 3.05 11.99 -23.02
N LEU A 143 2.08 11.08 -22.89
CA LEU A 143 1.25 10.60 -24.00
C LEU A 143 -0.19 11.11 -23.94
N LEU A 144 -0.64 11.56 -22.77
CA LEU A 144 -2.03 11.98 -22.55
C LEU A 144 -2.19 13.50 -22.66
N PRO A 145 -3.17 14.00 -23.45
CA PRO A 145 -3.49 15.42 -23.50
C PRO A 145 -3.99 15.93 -22.14
N PRO A 146 -3.61 17.16 -21.73
CA PRO A 146 -3.92 17.76 -20.41
C PRO A 146 -5.40 17.70 -19.99
N LEU A 147 -6.33 17.72 -20.94
CA LEU A 147 -7.79 17.72 -20.72
C LEU A 147 -8.50 16.46 -21.22
N SER A 148 -7.76 15.37 -21.48
CA SER A 148 -8.37 14.15 -22.03
C SER A 148 -9.38 13.47 -21.09
N GLY A 149 -9.37 13.78 -19.78
CA GLY A 149 -10.19 13.13 -18.75
C GLY A 149 -9.89 11.63 -18.56
N LEU A 150 -9.01 11.07 -19.40
CA LEU A 150 -8.62 9.68 -19.42
C LEU A 150 -7.59 9.45 -18.30
N MET A 151 -7.73 8.34 -17.56
CA MET A 151 -6.84 7.98 -16.45
C MET A 151 -6.63 9.09 -15.40
N ALA A 152 -7.65 9.91 -15.11
CA ALA A 152 -7.62 10.94 -14.06
C ALA A 152 -6.59 12.08 -14.26
N LEU A 153 -6.31 12.45 -15.51
CA LEU A 153 -5.81 13.78 -15.80
C LEU A 153 -6.94 14.81 -15.60
N GLY A 154 -6.69 15.86 -14.82
CA GLY A 154 -7.65 16.93 -14.52
C GLY A 154 -7.16 18.31 -14.96
N ASP A 155 -8.01 19.32 -14.80
CA ASP A 155 -7.81 20.69 -15.32
C ASP A 155 -6.60 21.44 -14.73
N GLU A 156 -6.03 20.97 -13.61
CA GLU A 156 -4.89 21.55 -12.87
C GLU A 156 -3.51 21.30 -13.54
N GLY A 157 -3.50 20.94 -14.82
CA GLY A 157 -2.31 20.63 -15.61
C GLY A 157 -1.84 19.17 -15.52
N VAL A 158 -0.77 18.86 -16.25
CA VAL A 158 -0.23 17.50 -16.37
C VAL A 158 0.50 17.08 -15.11
N ARG A 159 -0.24 16.61 -14.10
CA ARG A 159 0.33 16.02 -12.88
C ARG A 159 0.01 14.53 -12.83
N PRO A 160 1.03 13.64 -12.82
CA PRO A 160 0.78 12.21 -12.76
C PRO A 160 0.21 11.84 -11.39
N THR A 161 -1.01 11.31 -11.38
CA THR A 161 -1.69 10.86 -10.16
C THR A 161 -1.75 9.34 -10.06
N GLY A 162 -1.26 8.63 -11.09
CA GLY A 162 -1.49 7.20 -11.25
C GLY A 162 -2.99 6.89 -11.23
N VAL A 163 -3.34 5.70 -10.76
CA VAL A 163 -4.76 5.33 -10.52
C VAL A 163 -5.35 5.96 -9.26
N PHE A 164 -4.53 6.56 -8.39
CA PHE A 164 -4.93 7.06 -7.08
C PHE A 164 -5.69 8.39 -7.10
N ARG A 165 -5.65 9.11 -8.23
CA ARG A 165 -6.26 10.44 -8.42
C ARG A 165 -5.75 11.53 -7.48
N GLN A 166 -4.66 11.28 -6.75
CA GLN A 166 -4.07 12.25 -5.82
C GLN A 166 -2.55 12.22 -5.95
N VAL A 167 -1.97 13.39 -6.20
CA VAL A 167 -0.51 13.55 -6.38
C VAL A 167 0.26 13.14 -5.12
N ASN A 168 -0.29 13.40 -3.93
CA ASN A 168 0.34 13.05 -2.66
C ASN A 168 0.39 11.53 -2.44
N VAL A 169 -0.66 10.82 -2.84
CA VAL A 169 -0.72 9.34 -2.74
C VAL A 169 0.25 8.72 -3.75
N MET A 170 0.29 9.24 -4.97
CA MET A 170 1.25 8.81 -5.98
C MET A 170 2.70 9.02 -5.51
N ALA A 171 3.04 10.20 -5.02
CA ALA A 171 4.40 10.53 -4.57
C ALA A 171 4.85 9.67 -3.38
N SER A 172 3.99 9.51 -2.36
CA SER A 172 4.30 8.65 -1.21
C SER A 172 4.38 7.17 -1.58
N PHE A 173 3.58 6.70 -2.53
CA PHE A 173 3.67 5.34 -3.06
C PHE A 173 4.99 5.11 -3.81
N MET A 174 5.43 6.07 -4.62
CA MET A 174 6.74 6.05 -5.28
C MET A 174 7.90 6.00 -4.28
N ALA A 175 7.88 6.85 -3.26
CA ALA A 175 8.87 6.85 -2.20
C ALA A 175 8.92 5.50 -1.46
N THR A 176 7.76 4.89 -1.23
CA THR A 176 7.65 3.56 -0.61
C THR A 176 8.28 2.48 -1.48
N GLY A 177 8.05 2.50 -2.80
CA GLY A 177 8.67 1.55 -3.73
C GLY A 177 10.20 1.71 -3.80
N LEU A 178 10.72 2.95 -3.77
CA LEU A 178 12.16 3.21 -3.67
C LEU A 178 12.74 2.68 -2.35
N ALA A 179 12.06 2.90 -1.22
CA ALA A 179 12.48 2.34 0.06
C ALA A 179 12.49 0.79 0.00
N CYS A 180 11.50 0.18 -0.64
CA CYS A 180 11.43 -1.27 -0.84
C CYS A 180 12.56 -1.79 -1.71
N SER A 181 12.90 -1.10 -2.81
CA SER A 181 14.00 -1.52 -3.70
C SER A 181 15.34 -1.48 -2.97
N LEU A 182 15.62 -0.40 -2.23
CA LEU A 182 16.81 -0.30 -1.38
C LEU A 182 16.84 -1.41 -0.34
N HIS A 183 15.72 -1.62 0.39
CA HIS A 183 15.66 -2.67 1.40
C HIS A 183 15.92 -4.08 0.82
N LEU A 184 15.34 -4.39 -0.35
CA LEU A 184 15.55 -5.66 -1.05
C LEU A 184 17.01 -5.83 -1.56
N LEU A 185 17.68 -4.74 -1.93
CA LEU A 185 19.10 -4.76 -2.32
C LEU A 185 20.02 -5.05 -1.13
N TYR A 186 19.73 -4.50 0.05
CA TYR A 186 20.53 -4.71 1.26
C TYR A 186 20.18 -5.99 2.03
N LEU A 187 19.11 -6.68 1.67
CA LEU A 187 18.75 -7.97 2.26
C LEU A 187 19.86 -8.99 1.97
N PRO A 188 20.40 -9.69 2.99
CA PRO A 188 21.42 -10.72 2.77
C PRO A 188 20.91 -11.78 1.81
N GLN A 189 21.40 -11.75 0.58
CA GLN A 189 21.04 -12.75 -0.42
C GLN A 189 21.76 -14.06 -0.06
N PRO A 190 21.08 -15.21 -0.06
CA PRO A 190 21.78 -16.48 0.04
C PRO A 190 22.82 -16.52 -1.10
N LEU A 191 24.07 -16.87 -0.78
CA LEU A 191 25.25 -16.83 -1.66
C LEU A 191 25.02 -17.42 -3.07
N ASN A 192 24.00 -18.27 -3.21
CA ASN A 192 23.59 -18.94 -4.44
C ASN A 192 22.87 -18.06 -5.49
N ILE A 193 22.28 -16.91 -5.14
CA ILE A 193 21.65 -16.00 -6.11
C ILE A 193 22.68 -15.05 -6.73
N ARG A 194 23.64 -14.58 -5.92
CA ARG A 194 24.72 -13.69 -6.37
C ARG A 194 25.60 -14.36 -7.45
N SER A 195 25.87 -15.66 -7.32
CA SER A 195 26.58 -16.44 -8.33
C SER A 195 25.77 -16.61 -9.63
N LYS A 196 24.45 -16.79 -9.53
CA LYS A 196 23.56 -16.92 -10.69
C LYS A 196 23.44 -15.62 -11.49
N VAL A 197 23.25 -14.48 -10.81
CA VAL A 197 23.18 -13.16 -11.48
C VAL A 197 24.52 -12.82 -12.14
N SER A 198 25.64 -13.05 -11.45
CA SER A 198 26.98 -12.91 -12.04
C SER A 198 27.15 -13.77 -13.31
N SER A 199 26.67 -15.01 -13.30
CA SER A 199 26.76 -15.90 -14.47
C SER A 199 25.87 -15.49 -15.66
N VAL A 200 24.79 -14.75 -15.43
CA VAL A 200 23.90 -14.25 -16.50
C VAL A 200 24.48 -12.97 -17.10
N VAL A 201 24.97 -12.06 -16.26
CA VAL A 201 25.68 -10.85 -16.70
C VAL A 201 26.93 -11.21 -17.50
N HIS A 202 27.70 -12.20 -17.05
CA HIS A 202 28.89 -12.66 -17.78
C HIS A 202 28.54 -13.32 -19.13
N ARG A 203 27.36 -13.95 -19.26
CA ARG A 203 26.89 -14.51 -20.54
C ARG A 203 26.36 -13.46 -21.50
N LEU A 204 25.77 -12.37 -21.00
CA LEU A 204 25.27 -11.27 -21.82
C LEU A 204 26.38 -10.34 -22.32
N ILE A 205 27.52 -10.27 -21.62
CA ILE A 205 28.69 -9.48 -22.03
C ILE A 205 29.52 -10.21 -23.11
N HIS A 206 29.33 -11.53 -23.27
CA HIS A 206 30.04 -12.36 -24.24
C HIS A 206 29.16 -12.84 -25.42
N LEU A 207 28.02 -12.18 -25.63
CA LEU A 207 27.18 -12.28 -26.84
C LEU A 207 27.30 -10.99 -27.63
#